data_AF-A0A382J5Y8-F1
#
_entry.id   AF-A0A382J5Y8-F1
#
_cell.length_a   1.000
_cell.length_b   1.000
_cell.length_c   1.000
_cell.angle_alpha   90.00
_cell.angle_beta   90.00
_cell.angle_gamma   90.00
#
_symmetry.space_group_name_H-M   'P 1'
#
loop_
_entity.id
_entity.type
_entity.pdbx_description
1 polymer ?
#
loop_
_entity_poly.entity_id
_entity_poly.type
_entity_poly.pdbx_seq_one_letter_code
_entity_poly.pdbx_strand_id
1 'polypeptide(L)'
;MNGRVTAVLGPTNTGKTRLAVERMLGHRTGMIGLPLRLLAREIYDRVVAQKGADVAALVTGEEKIVPRHPNYFVCTVEAMPLTWQAEFLAVDEIQLCADPERGHVFTDRLLHARGQQETMFLGAATMKSIIGSLLPDVEFIERPRFSTLTYAGEKKLSRLPRRSAIVAFSAKDVYALAELVRRQRGGAAVIMGALSPRTRNAQVALYQAGEVDYLIATDAIGMGLNMDVDHVAFADLRKFDGAGYRGLHPNELGQIAGRAGRYINDG
;
A
#
# COMPACT_ATOMS: atom_id res chain seq x y z
N MET A 1 -26.69 -18.19 -0.16
CA MET A 1 -26.13 -17.87 1.17
C MET A 1 -25.05 -16.83 0.93
N ASN A 2 -25.21 -15.61 1.45
CA ASN A 2 -24.14 -14.61 1.35
C ASN A 2 -23.05 -14.97 2.37
N GLY A 3 -21.81 -15.10 1.90
CA GLY A 3 -20.66 -15.31 2.77
C GLY A 3 -20.48 -14.18 3.79
N ARG A 4 -19.73 -14.44 4.86
CA ARG A 4 -19.44 -13.45 5.90
C ARG A 4 -18.68 -12.27 5.30
N VAL A 5 -19.09 -11.05 5.65
CA VAL A 5 -18.41 -9.82 5.22
C VAL A 5 -17.70 -9.20 6.43
N THR A 6 -16.42 -8.92 6.30
CA THR A 6 -15.59 -8.35 7.37
C THR A 6 -14.82 -7.14 6.87
N ALA A 7 -14.81 -6.07 7.65
CA ALA A 7 -13.97 -4.91 7.44
C ALA A 7 -12.84 -4.89 8.48
N VAL A 8 -11.62 -5.16 8.05
CA VAL A 8 -10.42 -5.06 8.89
C VAL A 8 -9.85 -3.66 8.74
N LEU A 9 -10.05 -2.82 9.74
CA LEU A 9 -9.72 -1.40 9.67
C LEU A 9 -8.62 -1.02 10.66
N GLY A 10 -7.70 -0.16 10.22
CA GLY A 10 -6.60 0.32 11.05
C GLY A 10 -5.57 1.13 10.27
N PRO A 11 -4.60 1.78 10.94
CA PRO A 11 -3.54 2.55 10.30
C PRO A 11 -2.63 1.66 9.41
N THR A 12 -1.77 2.29 8.60
CA THR A 12 -0.76 1.57 7.81
C THR A 12 0.19 0.77 8.71
N ASN A 13 0.84 -0.25 8.15
CA ASN A 13 1.79 -1.13 8.85
C ASN A 13 1.22 -1.99 10.02
N THR A 14 -0.07 -2.33 9.96
CA THR A 14 -0.78 -3.14 10.98
C THR A 14 -0.98 -4.62 10.58
N GLY A 15 -0.32 -5.07 9.50
CA GLY A 15 -0.40 -6.48 9.06
C GLY A 15 -1.73 -6.91 8.41
N LYS A 16 -2.61 -5.97 8.03
CA LYS A 16 -3.92 -6.27 7.42
C LYS A 16 -3.82 -7.14 6.15
N THR A 17 -2.96 -6.75 5.20
CA THR A 17 -2.75 -7.50 3.97
C THR A 17 -2.19 -8.90 4.25
N ARG A 18 -1.31 -9.03 5.25
CA ARG A 18 -0.78 -10.33 5.67
C ARG A 18 -1.91 -11.25 6.17
N LEU A 19 -2.78 -10.73 7.04
CA LEU A 19 -3.95 -11.47 7.53
C LEU A 19 -4.85 -11.92 6.39
N ALA A 20 -5.13 -11.04 5.42
CA ALA A 20 -5.98 -11.39 4.28
C ALA A 20 -5.37 -12.48 3.40
N VAL A 21 -4.05 -12.46 3.18
CA VAL A 21 -3.36 -13.52 2.44
C VAL A 21 -3.37 -14.84 3.21
N GLU A 22 -3.12 -14.82 4.52
CA GLU A 22 -3.19 -16.02 5.37
C GLU A 22 -4.60 -16.63 5.34
N ARG A 23 -5.64 -15.81 5.44
CA ARG A 23 -7.04 -16.23 5.29
C ARG A 23 -7.29 -16.81 3.90
N MET A 24 -6.93 -16.09 2.84
CA MET A 24 -7.10 -16.52 1.45
C MET A 24 -6.51 -17.90 1.19
N LEU A 25 -5.29 -18.16 1.69
CA LEU A 25 -4.59 -19.42 1.49
C LEU A 25 -5.16 -20.59 2.32
N GLY A 26 -6.02 -20.31 3.29
CA GLY A 26 -6.81 -21.29 4.04
C GLY A 26 -8.08 -21.75 3.30
N HIS A 27 -8.51 -21.02 2.27
CA HIS A 27 -9.63 -21.40 1.41
C HIS A 27 -9.15 -22.16 0.16
N ARG A 28 -10.05 -22.92 -0.48
CA ARG A 28 -9.73 -23.70 -1.69
C ARG A 28 -9.53 -22.81 -2.90
N THR A 29 -10.28 -21.71 -2.97
CA THR A 29 -10.17 -20.68 -4.00
C THR A 29 -10.18 -19.29 -3.39
N GLY A 30 -9.38 -18.39 -3.93
CA GLY A 30 -9.20 -17.06 -3.35
C GLY A 30 -8.92 -15.97 -4.39
N MET A 31 -9.40 -14.76 -4.14
CA MET A 31 -9.07 -13.58 -4.93
C MET A 31 -8.70 -12.41 -4.01
N ILE A 32 -7.65 -11.68 -4.35
CA ILE A 32 -7.28 -10.44 -3.67
C ILE A 32 -7.04 -9.31 -4.68
N GLY A 33 -7.74 -8.19 -4.49
CA GLY A 33 -7.55 -6.95 -5.23
C GLY A 33 -6.64 -5.99 -4.44
N LEU A 34 -5.58 -5.52 -5.08
CA LEU A 34 -4.57 -4.63 -4.50
C LEU A 34 -4.54 -3.30 -5.26
N PRO A 35 -4.26 -2.18 -4.58
CA PRO A 35 -4.31 -0.85 -5.20
C PRO A 35 -3.20 -0.59 -6.21
N LEU A 36 -2.12 -1.37 -6.13
CA LEU A 36 -0.89 -1.17 -6.87
C LEU A 36 -0.34 -2.47 -7.43
N ARG A 37 0.22 -2.36 -8.62
CA ARG A 37 0.84 -3.47 -9.37
C ARG A 37 2.01 -4.10 -8.63
N LEU A 38 2.81 -3.28 -7.95
CA LEU A 38 3.95 -3.77 -7.19
C LEU A 38 3.50 -4.65 -6.02
N LEU A 39 2.45 -4.25 -5.31
CA LEU A 39 1.86 -5.06 -4.25
C LEU A 39 1.27 -6.35 -4.81
N ALA A 40 0.56 -6.27 -5.94
CA ALA A 40 0.04 -7.47 -6.63
C ALA A 40 1.17 -8.45 -6.97
N ARG A 41 2.30 -7.95 -7.47
CA ARG A 41 3.47 -8.79 -7.77
C ARG A 41 4.06 -9.41 -6.51
N GLU A 42 4.28 -8.63 -5.45
CA GLU A 42 4.83 -9.13 -4.19
C GLU A 42 3.95 -10.23 -3.59
N ILE A 43 2.63 -10.03 -3.56
CA ILE A 43 1.68 -11.04 -3.05
C ILE A 43 1.65 -12.27 -3.96
N TYR A 44 1.68 -12.08 -5.29
CA TYR A 44 1.77 -13.20 -6.23
C TYR A 44 3.00 -14.06 -5.99
N ASP A 45 4.19 -13.47 -5.89
CA ASP A 45 5.43 -14.20 -5.67
C ASP A 45 5.38 -14.98 -4.34
N ARG A 46 4.76 -14.42 -3.28
CA ARG A 46 4.52 -15.11 -2.01
C ARG A 46 3.55 -16.29 -2.15
N VAL A 47 2.46 -16.14 -2.91
CA VAL A 47 1.49 -17.22 -3.16
C VAL A 47 2.15 -18.34 -3.96
N VAL A 48 2.93 -18.00 -5.01
CA VAL A 48 3.71 -18.96 -5.80
C VAL A 48 4.69 -19.74 -4.91
N ALA A 49 5.41 -19.06 -4.03
CA ALA A 49 6.36 -19.71 -3.11
C ALA A 49 5.67 -20.70 -2.16
N GLN A 50 4.40 -20.49 -1.80
CA GLN A 50 3.67 -21.35 -0.86
C GLN A 50 2.80 -22.43 -1.51
N LYS A 51 2.20 -22.15 -2.68
CA LYS A 51 1.20 -23.01 -3.33
C LYS A 51 1.63 -23.52 -4.71
N GLY A 52 2.68 -22.94 -5.30
CA GLY A 52 3.16 -23.25 -6.65
C GLY A 52 2.60 -22.31 -7.72
N ALA A 53 3.31 -22.20 -8.84
CA ALA A 53 2.95 -21.31 -9.95
C ALA A 53 1.72 -21.79 -10.75
N ASP A 54 1.46 -23.09 -10.77
CA ASP A 54 0.38 -23.69 -11.56
C ASP A 54 -1.04 -23.34 -11.06
N VAL A 55 -1.14 -22.83 -9.84
CA VAL A 55 -2.41 -22.50 -9.18
C VAL A 55 -2.56 -21.00 -8.89
N ALA A 56 -1.52 -20.21 -9.14
CA ALA A 56 -1.49 -18.78 -8.84
C ALA A 56 -1.57 -17.96 -10.13
N ALA A 57 -2.52 -17.04 -10.20
CA ALA A 57 -2.68 -16.08 -11.27
C ALA A 57 -2.29 -14.66 -10.80
N LEU A 58 -1.60 -13.92 -11.67
CA LEU A 58 -1.34 -12.49 -11.53
C LEU A 58 -2.10 -11.75 -12.64
N VAL A 59 -3.01 -10.86 -12.28
CA VAL A 59 -3.76 -10.07 -13.27
C VAL A 59 -3.68 -8.59 -12.93
N THR A 60 -2.96 -7.85 -13.75
CA THR A 60 -2.82 -6.38 -13.66
C THR A 60 -3.18 -5.74 -15.00
N GLY A 61 -3.08 -4.41 -15.12
CA GLY A 61 -3.31 -3.72 -16.39
C GLY A 61 -2.30 -4.09 -17.48
N GLU A 62 -1.05 -4.39 -17.12
CA GLU A 62 0.06 -4.58 -18.08
C GLU A 62 0.66 -5.99 -18.04
N GLU A 63 0.49 -6.72 -16.95
CA GLU A 63 0.99 -8.10 -16.78
C GLU A 63 -0.18 -9.03 -16.47
N LYS A 64 -0.27 -10.13 -17.23
CA LYS A 64 -1.27 -11.18 -17.06
C LYS A 64 -0.61 -12.56 -17.13
N ILE A 65 -0.55 -13.23 -15.99
CA ILE A 65 -0.10 -14.61 -15.84
C ILE A 65 -1.29 -15.41 -15.31
N VAL A 66 -1.85 -16.31 -16.13
CA VAL A 66 -2.99 -17.13 -15.74
C VAL A 66 -2.70 -18.58 -16.13
N PRO A 67 -2.48 -19.49 -15.17
CA PRO A 67 -2.28 -20.91 -15.46
C PRO A 67 -3.59 -21.56 -15.95
N ARG A 68 -3.54 -22.84 -16.35
CA ARG A 68 -4.72 -23.55 -16.87
C ARG A 68 -5.85 -23.71 -15.84
N HIS A 69 -5.49 -23.91 -14.57
CA HIS A 69 -6.43 -24.17 -13.48
C HIS A 69 -6.07 -23.32 -12.24
N PRO A 70 -6.31 -21.99 -12.28
CA PRO A 70 -5.97 -21.12 -11.16
C PRO A 70 -6.90 -21.35 -9.96
N ASN A 71 -6.32 -21.49 -8.78
CA ASN A 71 -7.04 -21.47 -7.49
C ASN A 71 -6.99 -20.09 -6.85
N TYR A 72 -5.94 -19.30 -7.12
CA TYR A 72 -5.71 -18.02 -6.47
C TYR A 72 -5.50 -16.92 -7.50
N PHE A 73 -6.26 -15.84 -7.40
CA PHE A 73 -6.10 -14.65 -8.22
C PHE A 73 -5.54 -13.50 -7.38
N VAL A 74 -4.36 -13.03 -7.75
CA VAL A 74 -3.76 -11.81 -7.20
C VAL A 74 -3.83 -10.73 -8.25
N CYS A 75 -4.59 -9.67 -7.99
CA CYS A 75 -4.92 -8.69 -8.99
C CYS A 75 -4.69 -7.25 -8.53
N THR A 76 -4.58 -6.31 -9.48
CA THR A 76 -5.02 -4.94 -9.17
C THR A 76 -6.54 -4.89 -9.05
N VAL A 77 -7.07 -3.99 -8.21
CA VAL A 77 -8.53 -3.88 -7.99
C VAL A 77 -9.31 -3.67 -9.30
N GLU A 78 -8.75 -2.91 -10.23
CA GLU A 78 -9.30 -2.67 -11.57
C GLU A 78 -9.35 -3.94 -12.43
N ALA A 79 -8.39 -4.84 -12.25
CA ALA A 79 -8.23 -6.02 -13.09
C ALA A 79 -8.82 -7.30 -12.47
N MET A 80 -9.56 -7.17 -11.36
CA MET A 80 -10.23 -8.30 -10.70
C MET A 80 -11.23 -8.98 -11.66
N PRO A 81 -11.08 -10.29 -11.95
CA PRO A 81 -12.00 -11.01 -12.84
C PRO A 81 -13.26 -11.44 -12.09
N LEU A 82 -14.19 -10.51 -11.83
CA LEU A 82 -15.39 -10.77 -11.02
C LEU A 82 -16.36 -11.83 -11.56
N THR A 83 -16.22 -12.25 -12.82
CA THR A 83 -16.96 -13.39 -13.37
C THR A 83 -16.50 -14.72 -12.76
N TRP A 84 -15.29 -14.77 -12.22
CA TRP A 84 -14.74 -15.92 -11.52
C TRP A 84 -15.08 -15.84 -10.03
N GLN A 85 -15.77 -16.86 -9.51
CA GLN A 85 -16.22 -16.89 -8.12
C GLN A 85 -15.19 -17.60 -7.23
N ALA A 86 -14.78 -16.91 -6.17
CA ALA A 86 -13.84 -17.40 -5.17
C ALA A 86 -14.57 -17.74 -3.86
N GLU A 87 -14.08 -18.71 -3.09
CA GLU A 87 -14.55 -18.92 -1.71
C GLU A 87 -14.19 -17.72 -0.83
N PHE A 88 -12.98 -17.19 -0.99
CA PHE A 88 -12.48 -15.99 -0.33
C PHE A 88 -12.27 -14.82 -1.31
N LEU A 89 -12.74 -13.62 -0.96
CA LEU A 89 -12.44 -12.40 -1.70
C LEU A 89 -11.95 -11.31 -0.75
N ALA A 90 -10.86 -10.63 -1.12
CA ALA A 90 -10.40 -9.44 -0.40
C ALA A 90 -10.14 -8.24 -1.32
N VAL A 91 -10.36 -7.04 -0.79
CA VAL A 91 -10.00 -5.76 -1.43
C VAL A 91 -9.21 -4.93 -0.44
N ASP A 92 -7.99 -4.56 -0.82
CA ASP A 92 -7.08 -3.76 0.00
C ASP A 92 -7.19 -2.25 -0.28
N GLU A 93 -6.79 -1.44 0.70
CA GLU A 93 -6.89 0.02 0.70
C GLU A 93 -8.29 0.58 0.32
N ILE A 94 -9.36 0.05 0.93
CA ILE A 94 -10.75 0.40 0.62
C ILE A 94 -11.08 1.89 0.80
N GLN A 95 -10.26 2.65 1.53
CA GLN A 95 -10.41 4.11 1.59
C GLN A 95 -10.17 4.82 0.24
N LEU A 96 -9.60 4.13 -0.75
CA LEU A 96 -9.50 4.62 -2.11
C LEU A 96 -10.86 4.77 -2.80
N CYS A 97 -11.98 4.32 -2.19
CA CYS A 97 -13.31 4.74 -2.64
C CYS A 97 -13.47 6.27 -2.71
N ALA A 98 -12.73 7.03 -1.90
CA ALA A 98 -12.73 8.49 -1.90
C ALA A 98 -11.80 9.12 -2.97
N ASP A 99 -11.10 8.31 -3.77
CA ASP A 99 -10.22 8.81 -4.82
C ASP A 99 -11.05 9.36 -6.02
N PRO A 100 -10.81 10.61 -6.47
CA PRO A 100 -11.61 11.22 -7.54
C PRO A 100 -11.51 10.51 -8.91
N GLU A 101 -10.38 9.87 -9.21
CA GLU A 101 -10.10 9.29 -10.52
C GLU A 101 -10.46 7.80 -10.55
N ARG A 102 -10.01 7.05 -9.53
CA ARG A 102 -10.12 5.58 -9.50
C ARG A 102 -11.11 5.06 -8.45
N GLY A 103 -11.65 5.92 -7.59
CA GLY A 103 -12.49 5.50 -6.47
C GLY A 103 -13.82 4.87 -6.86
N HIS A 104 -14.31 5.14 -8.07
CA HIS A 104 -15.50 4.48 -8.62
C HIS A 104 -15.33 2.95 -8.70
N VAL A 105 -14.14 2.45 -9.04
CA VAL A 105 -13.85 1.00 -9.09
C VAL A 105 -13.90 0.39 -7.69
N PHE A 106 -13.26 1.04 -6.71
CA PHE A 106 -13.25 0.57 -5.33
C PHE A 106 -14.65 0.58 -4.71
N THR A 107 -15.45 1.60 -5.03
CA THR A 107 -16.84 1.71 -4.61
C THR A 107 -17.68 0.57 -5.19
N ASP A 108 -17.52 0.28 -6.49
CA ASP A 108 -18.17 -0.88 -7.11
C ASP A 108 -17.78 -2.19 -6.41
N ARG A 109 -16.49 -2.40 -6.10
CA ARG A 109 -16.04 -3.60 -5.39
C ARG A 109 -16.61 -3.68 -3.97
N LEU A 110 -16.69 -2.57 -3.25
CA LEU A 110 -17.30 -2.51 -1.92
C LEU A 110 -18.77 -2.98 -1.97
N LEU A 111 -19.52 -2.50 -2.95
CA LEU A 111 -20.95 -2.78 -3.07
C LEU A 111 -21.23 -4.17 -3.64
N HIS A 112 -20.44 -4.66 -4.60
CA HIS A 112 -20.82 -5.79 -5.43
C HIS A 112 -19.87 -7.00 -5.36
N ALA A 113 -18.59 -6.83 -5.02
CA ALA A 113 -17.65 -7.95 -5.00
C ALA A 113 -17.83 -8.81 -3.74
N ARG A 114 -18.09 -10.10 -3.91
CA ARG A 114 -18.31 -11.04 -2.80
C ARG A 114 -17.60 -12.37 -3.03
N GLY A 115 -16.98 -12.89 -1.97
CA GLY A 115 -16.59 -14.29 -1.88
C GLY A 115 -17.79 -15.16 -1.52
N GLN A 116 -17.79 -16.42 -1.96
CA GLN A 116 -18.86 -17.37 -1.67
C GLN A 116 -18.96 -17.69 -0.17
N GLN A 117 -17.83 -17.68 0.55
CA GLN A 117 -17.77 -17.98 1.98
C GLN A 117 -17.33 -16.77 2.82
N GLU A 118 -16.31 -16.03 2.38
CA GLU A 118 -15.72 -14.92 3.14
C GLU A 118 -15.36 -13.75 2.21
N THR A 119 -15.74 -12.54 2.61
CA THR A 119 -15.37 -11.29 1.96
C THR A 119 -14.67 -10.38 2.97
N MET A 120 -13.50 -9.85 2.61
CA MET A 120 -12.68 -9.03 3.50
C MET A 120 -12.29 -7.69 2.87
N PHE A 121 -12.76 -6.59 3.45
CA PHE A 121 -12.33 -5.24 3.10
C PHE A 121 -11.24 -4.78 4.06
N LEU A 122 -10.11 -4.33 3.53
CA LEU A 122 -8.99 -3.84 4.33
C LEU A 122 -8.81 -2.35 4.07
N GLY A 123 -8.56 -1.56 5.12
CA GLY A 123 -8.23 -0.15 4.91
C GLY A 123 -8.16 0.69 6.17
N ALA A 124 -8.31 1.99 6.00
CA ALA A 124 -8.24 2.98 7.06
C ALA A 124 -9.48 2.98 7.98
N ALA A 125 -9.29 3.32 9.25
CA ALA A 125 -10.36 3.42 10.25
C ALA A 125 -11.46 4.44 9.86
N THR A 126 -11.12 5.45 9.07
CA THR A 126 -12.07 6.46 8.56
C THR A 126 -13.20 5.85 7.73
N MET A 127 -13.01 4.66 7.17
CA MET A 127 -14.04 3.99 6.38
C MET A 127 -15.14 3.32 7.21
N LYS A 128 -14.98 3.22 8.53
CA LYS A 128 -15.93 2.50 9.41
C LYS A 128 -17.37 2.99 9.26
N SER A 129 -17.59 4.31 9.32
CA SER A 129 -18.93 4.89 9.22
C SER A 129 -19.57 4.64 7.85
N ILE A 130 -18.80 4.83 6.77
CA ILE A 130 -19.30 4.65 5.40
C ILE A 130 -19.63 3.19 5.15
N ILE A 131 -18.71 2.28 5.47
CA ILE A 131 -18.91 0.83 5.32
C ILE A 131 -20.12 0.37 6.15
N GLY A 132 -20.26 0.83 7.39
CA GLY A 132 -21.40 0.45 8.24
C GLY A 132 -22.74 0.95 7.69
N SER A 133 -22.76 2.11 7.03
CA SER A 133 -23.98 2.61 6.38
C SER A 133 -24.34 1.87 5.09
N LEU A 134 -23.35 1.37 4.35
CA LEU A 134 -23.55 0.68 3.07
C LEU A 134 -23.77 -0.82 3.24
N LEU A 135 -23.16 -1.43 4.27
CA LEU A 135 -23.13 -2.86 4.52
C LEU A 135 -23.59 -3.13 5.97
N PRO A 136 -24.91 -3.31 6.23
CA PRO A 136 -25.42 -3.42 7.59
C PRO A 136 -24.94 -4.67 8.35
N ASP A 137 -24.64 -5.76 7.64
CA ASP A 137 -24.22 -7.04 8.22
C ASP A 137 -22.68 -7.20 8.30
N VAL A 138 -21.92 -6.12 8.13
CA VAL A 138 -20.46 -6.16 8.16
C VAL A 138 -19.92 -6.29 9.58
N GLU A 139 -18.97 -7.20 9.75
CA GLU A 139 -18.23 -7.30 11.00
C GLU A 139 -16.97 -6.44 10.96
N PHE A 140 -16.73 -5.66 12.01
CA PHE A 140 -15.53 -4.83 12.10
C PHE A 140 -14.46 -5.48 12.96
N ILE A 141 -13.23 -5.55 12.43
CA ILE A 141 -12.03 -5.92 13.18
C ILE A 141 -11.10 -4.72 13.20
N GLU A 142 -10.88 -4.15 14.38
CA GLU A 142 -9.93 -3.06 14.56
C GLU A 142 -8.51 -3.59 14.82
N ARG A 143 -7.52 -3.01 14.14
CA ARG A 143 -6.10 -3.31 14.35
C ARG A 143 -5.37 -2.03 14.78
N PRO A 144 -5.05 -1.86 16.08
CA PRO A 144 -4.29 -0.71 16.54
C PRO A 144 -2.85 -0.75 16.00
N ARG A 145 -2.19 0.41 15.95
CA ARG A 145 -0.77 0.50 15.59
C ARG A 145 0.07 -0.16 16.70
N PHE A 146 1.07 -0.95 16.32
CA PHE A 146 1.96 -1.62 17.27
C PHE A 146 3.06 -0.71 17.85
N SER A 147 3.34 0.42 17.19
CA SER A 147 4.37 1.39 17.57
C SER A 147 3.80 2.81 17.73
N THR A 148 4.50 3.65 18.49
CA THR A 148 4.19 5.07 18.65
C THR A 148 4.78 5.87 17.49
N LEU A 149 4.00 6.81 16.96
CA LEU A 149 4.47 7.78 15.98
C LEU A 149 4.55 9.15 16.65
N THR A 150 5.75 9.74 16.69
CA THR A 150 5.96 11.02 17.37
C THR A 150 6.36 12.12 16.40
N TYR A 151 5.75 13.30 16.52
CA TYR A 151 6.16 14.46 15.75
C TYR A 151 7.45 15.06 16.31
N ALA A 152 8.54 15.01 15.55
CA ALA A 152 9.87 15.48 15.97
C ALA A 152 10.14 16.97 15.70
N GLY A 153 9.15 17.73 15.23
CA GLY A 153 9.27 19.16 14.89
C GLY A 153 9.95 19.43 13.54
N GLU A 154 10.00 20.70 13.16
CA GLU A 154 10.69 21.16 11.95
C GLU A 154 12.21 21.12 12.15
N LYS A 155 12.93 20.52 11.19
CA LYS A 155 14.40 20.42 11.22
C LYS A 155 14.99 20.72 9.86
N LYS A 156 16.15 21.38 9.85
CA LYS A 156 17.00 21.49 8.65
C LYS A 156 17.43 20.10 8.19
N LEU A 157 17.59 19.92 6.88
CA LEU A 157 18.06 18.66 6.26
C LEU A 157 19.33 18.08 6.91
N SER A 158 20.26 18.95 7.28
CA SER A 158 21.52 18.62 7.96
C SER A 158 21.37 18.08 9.39
N ARG A 159 20.17 18.15 9.98
CA ARG A 159 19.84 17.63 11.31
C ARG A 159 18.91 16.42 11.28
N LEU A 160 18.55 15.93 10.09
CA LEU A 160 17.76 14.71 9.98
C LEU A 160 18.59 13.49 10.39
N PRO A 161 18.01 12.56 11.15
CA PRO A 161 18.69 11.33 11.53
C PRO A 161 19.07 10.50 10.30
N ARG A 162 20.05 9.61 10.46
CA ARG A 162 20.33 8.59 9.44
C ARG A 162 19.09 7.71 9.26
N ARG A 163 18.99 7.05 8.11
CA ARG A 163 17.82 6.25 7.72
C ARG A 163 16.52 7.06 7.61
N SER A 164 16.60 8.34 7.29
CA SER A 164 15.41 9.17 7.01
C SER A 164 14.90 8.97 5.58
N ALA A 165 13.58 8.80 5.43
CA ALA A 165 12.89 9.03 4.18
C ALA A 165 12.37 10.48 4.11
N ILE A 166 12.75 11.22 3.08
CA ILE A 166 12.35 12.60 2.84
C ILE A 166 11.36 12.62 1.68
N VAL A 167 10.15 13.11 1.93
CA VAL A 167 9.05 13.07 0.98
C VAL A 167 8.83 14.43 0.36
N ALA A 168 8.83 14.48 -0.97
CA ALA A 168 8.56 15.66 -1.77
C ALA A 168 7.50 15.35 -2.84
N PHE A 169 6.74 16.34 -3.28
CA PHE A 169 5.54 16.11 -4.11
C PHE A 169 5.74 16.43 -5.60
N SER A 170 6.98 16.66 -6.03
CA SER A 170 7.32 16.82 -7.44
C SER A 170 8.62 16.08 -7.78
N ALA A 171 8.72 15.58 -9.01
CA ALA A 171 9.95 14.93 -9.48
C ALA A 171 11.15 15.88 -9.43
N LYS A 172 10.92 17.17 -9.74
CA LYS A 172 11.93 18.22 -9.66
C LYS A 172 12.51 18.33 -8.25
N ASP A 173 11.64 18.39 -7.23
CA ASP A 173 12.07 18.55 -5.84
C ASP A 173 12.75 17.27 -5.32
N VAL A 174 12.25 16.10 -5.72
CA VAL A 174 12.91 14.82 -5.41
C VAL A 174 14.35 14.80 -5.92
N TYR A 175 14.59 15.18 -7.18
CA TYR A 175 15.95 15.21 -7.72
C TYR A 175 16.81 16.30 -7.07
N ALA A 176 16.26 17.49 -6.81
CA ALA A 176 16.98 18.57 -6.16
C ALA A 176 17.42 18.20 -4.73
N LEU A 177 16.53 17.59 -3.95
CA LEU A 177 16.84 17.10 -2.60
C LEU A 177 17.83 15.93 -2.65
N ALA A 178 17.68 15.01 -3.60
CA ALA A 178 18.61 13.89 -3.75
C ALA A 178 20.02 14.39 -4.04
N GLU A 179 20.18 15.36 -4.95
CA GLU A 179 21.47 15.97 -5.24
C GLU A 179 22.06 16.69 -4.02
N LEU A 180 21.24 17.44 -3.29
CA LEU A 180 21.67 18.13 -2.07
C LEU A 180 22.16 17.13 -1.00
N VAL A 181 21.41 16.05 -0.78
CA VAL A 181 21.79 14.99 0.17
C VAL A 181 23.03 14.26 -0.31
N ARG A 182 23.16 13.92 -1.59
CA ARG A 182 24.36 13.29 -2.15
C ARG A 182 25.62 14.12 -1.87
N ARG A 183 25.55 15.44 -2.09
CA ARG A 183 26.67 16.36 -1.82
C ARG A 183 27.06 16.46 -0.34
N GLN A 184 26.08 16.41 0.56
CA GLN A 184 26.30 16.63 1.99
C GLN A 184 26.53 15.33 2.79
N ARG A 185 26.05 14.19 2.30
CA ARG A 185 25.95 12.93 3.05
C ARG A 185 26.46 11.71 2.29
N GLY A 186 26.97 11.88 1.07
CA GLY A 186 27.62 10.81 0.30
C GLY A 186 26.68 9.91 -0.50
N GLY A 187 25.35 9.98 -0.31
CA GLY A 187 24.43 9.16 -1.10
C GLY A 187 22.96 9.30 -0.69
N ALA A 188 22.06 9.02 -1.65
CA ALA A 188 20.62 8.90 -1.42
C ALA A 188 19.99 7.91 -2.41
N ALA A 189 19.02 7.13 -1.96
CA ALA A 189 18.10 6.40 -2.83
C ALA A 189 16.99 7.36 -3.32
N VAL A 190 16.47 7.12 -4.52
CA VAL A 190 15.38 7.92 -5.11
C VAL A 190 14.22 7.02 -5.50
N ILE A 191 13.02 7.34 -5.03
CA ILE A 191 11.82 6.55 -5.29
C ILE A 191 10.67 7.44 -5.76
N MET A 192 10.20 7.22 -6.99
CA MET A 192 9.06 7.96 -7.53
C MET A 192 8.10 7.00 -8.22
N GLY A 193 6.82 7.35 -8.27
CA GLY A 193 5.79 6.56 -8.95
C GLY A 193 6.10 6.28 -10.42
N ALA A 194 6.79 7.22 -11.09
CA ALA A 194 7.20 7.10 -12.49
C ALA A 194 8.37 6.11 -12.73
N LEU A 195 9.09 5.67 -11.71
CA LEU A 195 10.20 4.72 -11.87
C LEU A 195 9.66 3.33 -12.20
N SER A 196 10.35 2.64 -13.13
CA SER A 196 10.07 1.23 -13.45
C SER A 196 10.16 0.35 -12.20
N PRO A 197 9.41 -0.77 -12.13
CA PRO A 197 9.48 -1.69 -10.98
C PRO A 197 10.90 -2.17 -10.69
N ARG A 198 11.68 -2.50 -11.74
CA ARG A 198 13.09 -2.93 -11.59
C ARG A 198 13.95 -1.84 -10.96
N THR A 199 13.87 -0.61 -11.47
CA THR A 199 14.64 0.53 -10.94
C THR A 199 14.24 0.84 -9.50
N ARG A 200 12.94 0.83 -9.20
CA ARG A 200 12.43 1.08 -7.85
C ARG A 200 12.94 0.04 -6.86
N ASN A 201 12.85 -1.25 -7.19
CA ASN A 201 13.33 -2.32 -6.32
C ASN A 201 14.84 -2.24 -6.08
N ALA A 202 15.62 -1.87 -7.10
CA ALA A 202 17.05 -1.62 -6.92
C ALA A 202 17.31 -0.46 -5.93
N GLN A 203 16.56 0.65 -6.03
CA GLN A 203 16.69 1.78 -5.10
C GLN A 203 16.29 1.41 -3.66
N VAL A 204 15.25 0.60 -3.49
CA VAL A 204 14.88 0.04 -2.17
C VAL A 204 15.99 -0.84 -1.62
N ALA A 205 16.56 -1.71 -2.46
CA ALA A 205 17.63 -2.62 -2.05
C ALA A 205 18.87 -1.86 -1.56
N LEU A 206 19.30 -0.80 -2.27
CA LEU A 206 20.42 0.05 -1.85
C LEU A 206 20.21 0.64 -0.45
N TYR A 207 19.02 1.17 -0.17
CA TYR A 207 18.70 1.75 1.13
C TYR A 207 18.60 0.68 2.24
N GLN A 208 17.99 -0.47 1.94
CA GLN A 208 17.86 -1.57 2.90
C GLN A 208 19.21 -2.21 3.24
N ALA A 209 20.11 -2.35 2.26
CA ALA A 209 21.47 -2.84 2.44
C ALA A 209 22.38 -1.86 3.22
N GLY A 210 21.92 -0.62 3.46
CA GLY A 210 22.70 0.41 4.14
C GLY A 210 23.79 1.03 3.26
N GLU A 211 23.74 0.82 1.94
CA GLU A 211 24.64 1.48 0.99
C GLU A 211 24.37 3.00 0.93
N VAL A 212 23.15 3.41 1.26
CA VAL A 212 22.74 4.80 1.41
C VAL A 212 21.89 4.98 2.67
N ASP A 213 22.16 6.06 3.42
CA ASP A 213 21.43 6.38 4.66
C ASP A 213 20.12 7.12 4.43
N TYR A 214 19.90 7.70 3.25
CA TYR A 214 18.77 8.60 3.00
C TYR A 214 17.99 8.11 1.80
N LEU A 215 16.68 8.24 1.90
CA LEU A 215 15.74 7.95 0.81
C LEU A 215 14.99 9.24 0.47
N ILE A 216 14.97 9.65 -0.78
CA ILE A 216 14.10 10.73 -1.26
C ILE A 216 12.97 10.13 -2.08
N ALA A 217 11.73 10.44 -1.74
CA ALA A 217 10.58 9.83 -2.40
C ALA A 217 9.45 10.79 -2.70
N THR A 218 8.58 10.42 -3.65
CA THR A 218 7.23 10.99 -3.73
C THR A 218 6.27 10.32 -2.75
N ASP A 219 5.02 10.81 -2.70
CA ASP A 219 3.89 10.18 -2.00
C ASP A 219 3.64 8.71 -2.39
N ALA A 220 4.24 8.23 -3.48
CA ALA A 220 4.32 6.82 -3.83
C ALA A 220 4.89 5.92 -2.71
N ILE A 221 5.67 6.46 -1.76
CA ILE A 221 6.12 5.71 -0.58
C ILE A 221 4.96 5.34 0.37
N GLY A 222 3.89 6.15 0.39
CA GLY A 222 2.70 5.90 1.19
C GLY A 222 1.97 4.62 0.76
N MET A 223 2.08 4.24 -0.51
CA MET A 223 1.37 3.13 -1.11
C MET A 223 2.36 2.07 -1.62
N GLY A 224 2.53 0.99 -0.88
CA GLY A 224 2.97 -0.28 -1.46
C GLY A 224 4.47 -0.51 -1.68
N LEU A 225 5.32 0.08 -0.84
CA LEU A 225 6.72 -0.36 -0.72
C LEU A 225 6.95 -1.00 0.65
N ASN A 226 7.42 -2.24 0.65
CA ASN A 226 7.85 -2.95 1.85
C ASN A 226 9.29 -2.53 2.18
N MET A 227 9.43 -1.38 2.83
CA MET A 227 10.71 -0.83 3.27
C MET A 227 10.67 -0.36 4.71
N ASP A 228 11.83 -0.39 5.36
CA ASP A 228 11.98 -0.10 6.78
C ASP A 228 12.56 1.29 6.92
N VAL A 229 11.66 2.21 7.28
CA VAL A 229 11.99 3.62 7.45
C VAL A 229 11.81 3.96 8.92
N ASP A 230 12.88 4.40 9.56
CA ASP A 230 12.85 4.74 10.99
C ASP A 230 12.30 6.15 11.20
N HIS A 231 12.45 7.03 10.21
CA HIS A 231 12.06 8.42 10.30
C HIS A 231 11.55 8.93 8.95
N VAL A 232 10.40 9.61 8.96
CA VAL A 232 9.82 10.28 7.78
C VAL A 232 9.88 11.79 7.96
N ALA A 233 10.43 12.49 6.97
CA ALA A 233 10.45 13.94 6.88
C ALA A 233 9.63 14.39 5.67
N PHE A 234 8.85 15.46 5.84
CA PHE A 234 8.13 16.11 4.75
C PHE A 234 8.92 17.34 4.30
N ALA A 235 9.25 17.43 3.02
CA ALA A 235 9.95 18.58 2.45
C ALA A 235 9.03 19.79 2.22
N ASP A 236 7.74 19.52 1.98
CA ASP A 236 6.64 20.50 1.94
C ASP A 236 5.39 19.82 2.52
N LEU A 237 4.35 20.58 2.84
CA LEU A 237 3.01 20.07 3.19
C LEU A 237 1.97 20.38 2.12
N ARG A 238 2.41 20.84 0.95
CA ARG A 238 1.56 21.10 -0.21
C ARG A 238 1.93 20.22 -1.40
N LYS A 239 0.93 19.81 -2.17
CA LYS A 239 1.08 19.06 -3.41
C LYS A 239 0.22 19.65 -4.52
N PHE A 240 0.62 19.40 -5.76
CA PHE A 240 -0.20 19.68 -6.93
C PHE A 240 -1.16 18.52 -7.16
N ASP A 241 -2.45 18.80 -7.33
CA ASP A 241 -3.51 17.79 -7.51
C ASP A 241 -4.04 17.71 -8.95
N GLY A 242 -3.38 18.38 -9.89
CA GLY A 242 -3.83 18.50 -11.28
C GLY A 242 -4.52 19.83 -11.58
N ALA A 243 -5.13 20.46 -10.57
CA ALA A 243 -5.79 21.77 -10.72
C ALA A 243 -4.99 22.89 -10.05
N GLY A 244 -4.42 22.63 -8.87
CA GLY A 244 -3.68 23.63 -8.12
C GLY A 244 -2.81 23.04 -7.02
N TYR A 245 -2.08 23.91 -6.33
CA TYR A 245 -1.37 23.54 -5.11
C TYR A 245 -2.33 23.60 -3.93
N ARG A 246 -2.45 22.48 -3.21
CA ARG A 246 -3.24 22.38 -1.98
C ARG A 246 -2.44 21.74 -0.86
N GLY A 247 -2.87 21.94 0.38
CA GLY A 247 -2.35 21.21 1.52
C GLY A 247 -2.63 19.71 1.42
N LEU A 248 -1.77 18.89 2.03
CA LEU A 248 -2.02 17.47 2.19
C LEU A 248 -3.26 17.24 3.04
N HIS A 249 -4.10 16.30 2.61
CA HIS A 249 -5.21 15.86 3.44
C HIS A 249 -4.70 14.99 4.59
N PRO A 250 -5.43 14.92 5.73
CA PRO A 250 -5.02 14.13 6.89
C PRO A 250 -4.74 12.65 6.58
N ASN A 251 -5.48 12.06 5.64
CA ASN A 251 -5.28 10.69 5.17
C ASN A 251 -3.96 10.53 4.38
N GLU A 252 -3.63 11.47 3.48
CA GLU A 252 -2.37 11.47 2.73
C GLU A 252 -1.18 11.60 3.69
N LEU A 253 -1.27 12.54 4.64
CA LEU A 253 -0.27 12.73 5.69
C LEU A 253 -0.09 11.45 6.51
N GLY A 254 -1.19 10.87 7.01
CA GLY A 254 -1.16 9.66 7.82
C GLY A 254 -0.63 8.43 7.08
N GLN A 255 -0.91 8.31 5.78
CA GLN A 255 -0.43 7.21 4.96
C GLN A 255 1.09 7.26 4.76
N ILE A 256 1.64 8.46 4.57
CA ILE A 256 3.08 8.71 4.41
C ILE A 256 3.80 8.63 5.76
N ALA A 257 3.37 9.41 6.75
CA ALA A 257 3.97 9.44 8.08
C ALA A 257 3.89 8.08 8.78
N GLY A 258 2.81 7.33 8.53
CA GLY A 258 2.62 5.99 9.08
C GLY A 258 3.66 4.96 8.62
N ARG A 259 4.50 5.28 7.62
CA ARG A 259 5.66 4.48 7.20
C ARG A 259 6.86 4.58 8.16
N ALA A 260 6.93 5.61 9.00
CA ALA A 260 7.98 5.70 10.02
C ALA A 260 7.76 4.63 11.10
N GLY A 261 8.82 3.93 11.49
CA GLY A 261 8.75 2.83 12.46
C GLY A 261 8.17 1.52 11.89
N ARG A 262 8.49 0.41 12.56
CA ARG A 262 8.04 -0.93 12.15
C ARG A 262 7.86 -1.87 13.34
N TYR A 263 6.74 -2.59 13.36
CA TYR A 263 6.37 -3.50 14.45
C TYR A 263 6.39 -2.78 15.81
N ILE A 264 7.38 -3.07 16.66
CA ILE A 264 7.55 -2.48 18.00
C ILE A 264 8.48 -1.27 17.99
N ASN A 265 9.15 -0.99 16.87
CA ASN A 265 10.04 0.15 16.76
C ASN A 265 9.22 1.41 16.50
N ASP A 266 9.31 2.34 17.44
CA ASP A 266 8.74 3.68 17.33
C ASP A 266 9.35 4.45 16.16
N GLY A 267 8.57 5.39 15.63
CA GLY A 267 8.93 6.24 14.48
C GLY A 267 8.58 7.70 14.69
#